data_AF-A2G2C0-F1
#
_entry.id   AF-A2G2C0-F1
#
_cell.length_a   1.000
_cell.length_b   1.000
_cell.length_c   1.000
_cell.angle_alpha   90.00
_cell.angle_beta   90.00
_cell.angle_gamma   90.00
#
_symmetry.space_group_name_H-M   'P 1'
#
loop_
_entity.id
_entity.type
_entity.pdbx_description
1 polymer ?
#
loop_
_entity_poly.entity_id
_entity_poly.type
_entity_poly.pdbx_seq_one_letter_code
_entity_poly.pdbx_strand_id
1 'polypeptide(L)'
;MLSPKARTAGELSLDDLKEEFLKNCESLERKAKALVTAKSEIGPDDQVKELQLKIKQLEAELARKQRRRNNLLRQVRSFKALTGATATRVKQPVAANFKGSSARSKSRTDVIKQLNDYNSKHHDPNIDFALLVLHGKATPEELNDQMDADKEQIGFGEVIQRRMNLNKYRQQSDQLTADLDTLRKQYEKLEMHRDDVVHGYQSQADQNTQAQREYNDYYKKLEQKKQELQKAQDLESQNAQLQSEIDASGLDNEARIERLNKAKEQAAKDQLKREIADLQNDSARLEESNANLEQKIHELEATSPKKSSKEEEITAELDKLKEQLNEDPSTNMKFNNFIAQMESYALSPQDVVDKNKEKTELEQQIRDIQQEIEELQNKDQQLQHESDIKRENISKLENSLTDIANEYEKLPTDQVHAMPEFIKGAPSIKFTKQDIFQIGQDQTAIIIYFKTFSFEHSFIGKKPSKVFLNVELLEHQSTESQPVDITSGVFNSRMIFVCKNDFFLAEYLERTSASVIICRQREDMLTEAARTEVNMLPFLDGNKEMTQTVPLWNTQNKQVGKLTFEAAIYRAPIKSKNVSSV
;
A
#
# COMPACT_ATOMS: atom_id res chain seq x y z
N MET A 1 27.56 -29.98 -46.40
CA MET A 1 28.58 -30.75 -45.64
C MET A 1 27.86 -31.63 -44.64
N LEU A 2 28.26 -32.89 -44.55
CA LEU A 2 27.54 -34.03 -43.94
C LEU A 2 27.29 -33.85 -42.43
N SER A 3 26.14 -34.33 -41.95
CA SER A 3 25.77 -34.31 -40.53
C SER A 3 26.61 -35.30 -39.70
N PRO A 4 26.96 -34.98 -38.44
CA PRO A 4 27.53 -35.97 -37.54
C PRO A 4 26.42 -36.92 -37.08
N LYS A 5 26.71 -38.22 -37.20
CA LYS A 5 25.88 -39.34 -36.73
C LYS A 5 25.56 -39.19 -35.25
N ALA A 6 24.28 -39.24 -34.90
CA ALA A 6 23.81 -39.40 -33.52
C ALA A 6 24.32 -40.75 -32.99
N ARG A 7 25.27 -40.71 -32.05
CA ARG A 7 25.66 -41.89 -31.26
C ARG A 7 24.61 -42.07 -30.16
N THR A 8 24.07 -43.27 -30.06
CA THR A 8 23.17 -43.69 -28.97
C THR A 8 23.91 -43.63 -27.64
N ALA A 9 23.25 -43.13 -26.59
CA ALA A 9 23.79 -42.76 -25.27
C ALA A 9 24.39 -43.90 -24.42
N GLY A 10 24.69 -45.06 -25.00
CA GLY A 10 25.21 -46.25 -24.32
C GLY A 10 26.73 -46.44 -24.36
N GLU A 11 27.48 -45.65 -25.14
CA GLU A 11 28.92 -45.90 -25.39
C GLU A 11 29.80 -44.63 -25.32
N LEU A 12 29.38 -43.59 -24.59
CA LEU A 12 30.23 -42.42 -24.33
C LEU A 12 30.89 -42.59 -22.97
N SER A 13 32.23 -42.59 -22.93
CA SER A 13 32.96 -42.62 -21.66
C SER A 13 32.68 -41.34 -20.87
N LEU A 14 32.90 -41.39 -19.55
CA LEU A 14 32.74 -40.22 -18.68
C LEU A 14 33.58 -39.03 -19.17
N ASP A 15 34.74 -39.31 -19.78
CA ASP A 15 35.64 -38.27 -20.29
C ASP A 15 35.11 -37.66 -21.60
N ASP A 16 34.45 -38.45 -22.46
CA ASP A 16 33.77 -37.94 -23.66
C ASP A 16 32.60 -37.00 -23.29
N LEU A 17 31.84 -37.36 -22.26
CA LEU A 17 30.74 -36.53 -21.74
C LEU A 17 31.24 -35.22 -21.12
N LYS A 18 32.37 -35.25 -20.42
CA LYS A 18 33.01 -34.04 -19.89
C LYS A 18 33.52 -33.13 -21.00
N GLU A 19 34.14 -33.70 -22.04
CA GLU A 19 34.62 -32.91 -23.17
C GLU A 19 33.47 -32.29 -23.97
N GLU A 20 32.36 -33.02 -24.15
CA GLU A 20 31.16 -32.51 -24.80
C GLU A 20 30.47 -31.42 -23.96
N PHE A 21 30.47 -31.56 -22.64
CA PHE A 21 29.97 -30.54 -21.72
C PHE A 21 30.81 -29.26 -21.80
N LEU A 22 32.14 -29.37 -21.77
CA LEU A 22 33.07 -28.24 -21.90
C LEU A 22 32.89 -27.52 -23.25
N LYS A 23 32.77 -28.27 -24.36
CA LYS A 23 32.48 -27.70 -25.69
C LYS A 23 31.15 -26.96 -25.72
N ASN A 24 30.13 -27.46 -25.03
CA ASN A 24 28.84 -26.78 -24.93
C ASN A 24 28.93 -25.50 -24.09
N CYS A 25 29.67 -25.50 -22.99
CA CYS A 25 29.93 -24.30 -22.18
C CYS A 25 30.67 -23.23 -22.98
N GLU A 26 31.72 -23.59 -23.73
CA GLU A 26 32.44 -22.64 -24.59
C GLU A 26 31.56 -22.09 -25.73
N SER A 27 30.70 -22.92 -26.31
CA SER A 27 29.73 -22.50 -27.34
C SER A 27 28.71 -21.51 -26.78
N LEU A 28 28.23 -21.75 -25.56
CA LEU A 28 27.35 -20.83 -24.83
C LEU A 28 28.05 -19.50 -24.51
N GLU A 29 29.31 -19.54 -24.09
CA GLU A 29 30.07 -18.33 -23.79
C GLU A 29 30.33 -17.48 -25.05
N ARG A 30 30.64 -18.12 -26.19
CA ARG A 30 30.76 -17.42 -27.48
C ARG A 30 29.43 -16.79 -27.92
N LYS A 31 28.31 -17.48 -27.74
CA LYS A 31 26.97 -16.93 -28.05
C LYS A 31 26.60 -15.78 -27.13
N ALA A 32 26.95 -15.86 -25.84
CA ALA A 32 26.72 -14.79 -24.88
C ALA A 32 27.55 -13.54 -25.24
N LYS A 33 28.84 -13.71 -25.59
CA LYS A 33 29.68 -12.61 -26.07
C LYS A 33 29.12 -11.99 -27.35
N ALA A 34 28.69 -12.81 -28.32
CA ALA A 34 28.06 -12.31 -29.55
C ALA A 34 26.76 -11.53 -29.29
N LEU A 35 25.94 -11.94 -28.32
CA LEU A 35 24.74 -11.22 -27.90
C LEU A 35 25.05 -9.88 -27.23
N VAL A 36 26.10 -9.82 -26.41
CA VAL A 36 26.56 -8.56 -25.80
C VAL A 36 27.09 -7.60 -26.87
N THR A 37 27.85 -8.11 -27.84
CA THR A 37 28.33 -7.30 -28.98
C THR A 37 27.18 -6.83 -29.86
N ALA A 38 26.22 -7.70 -30.18
CA ALA A 38 25.02 -7.32 -30.93
C ALA A 38 24.15 -6.29 -30.19
N LYS A 39 24.08 -6.38 -28.85
CA LYS A 39 23.39 -5.39 -28.01
C LYS A 39 24.13 -4.04 -27.96
N SER A 40 25.45 -4.03 -28.14
CA SER A 40 26.24 -2.80 -28.27
C SER A 40 26.23 -2.18 -29.67
N GLU A 41 25.94 -2.98 -30.72
CA GLU A 41 25.82 -2.50 -32.11
C GLU A 41 24.43 -1.92 -32.43
N ILE A 42 23.39 -2.31 -31.69
CA ILE A 42 22.06 -1.67 -31.76
C ILE A 42 22.10 -0.44 -30.85
N GLY A 43 22.64 0.66 -31.40
CA GLY A 43 22.66 1.94 -30.71
C GLY A 43 21.24 2.44 -30.39
N PRO A 44 21.07 3.24 -29.30
CA PRO A 44 19.79 3.81 -28.91
C PRO A 44 19.12 4.63 -30.03
N ASP A 45 19.90 5.18 -30.95
CA ASP A 45 19.40 5.97 -32.08
C ASP A 45 18.57 5.18 -33.09
N ASP A 46 18.83 3.89 -33.30
CA ASP A 46 18.06 3.09 -34.27
C ASP A 46 16.74 2.58 -33.67
N GLN A 47 16.70 2.31 -32.36
CA GLN A 47 15.44 2.07 -31.65
C GLN A 47 14.58 3.34 -31.59
N VAL A 48 15.20 4.51 -31.40
CA VAL A 48 14.50 5.80 -31.45
C VAL A 48 13.94 6.08 -32.84
N LYS A 49 14.67 5.79 -33.92
CA LYS A 49 14.14 5.92 -35.30
C LYS A 49 12.98 4.97 -35.58
N GLU A 50 13.05 3.73 -35.11
CA GLU A 50 11.95 2.76 -35.29
C GLU A 50 10.69 3.21 -34.52
N LEU A 51 10.86 3.72 -33.29
CA LEU A 51 9.78 4.29 -32.49
C LEU A 51 9.19 5.55 -33.14
N GLN A 52 10.02 6.44 -33.68
CA GLN A 52 9.55 7.61 -34.43
C GLN A 52 8.77 7.22 -35.70
N LEU A 53 9.18 6.16 -36.40
CA LEU A 53 8.45 5.64 -37.55
C LEU A 53 7.09 5.06 -37.14
N LYS A 54 7.03 4.29 -36.04
CA LYS A 54 5.78 3.75 -35.46
C LYS A 54 4.82 4.86 -35.03
N ILE A 55 5.34 5.93 -34.40
CA ILE A 55 4.55 7.09 -34.02
C ILE A 55 3.92 7.75 -35.26
N LYS A 56 4.70 8.00 -36.32
CA LYS A 56 4.16 8.56 -37.58
C LYS A 56 3.10 7.67 -38.23
N GLN A 57 3.26 6.35 -38.16
CA GLN A 57 2.24 5.41 -38.67
C GLN A 57 0.95 5.46 -37.86
N LEU A 58 1.05 5.53 -36.53
CA LEU A 58 -0.11 5.65 -35.64
C LEU A 58 -0.84 6.99 -35.82
N GLU A 59 -0.11 8.09 -36.00
CA GLU A 59 -0.70 9.41 -36.32
C GLU A 59 -1.48 9.39 -37.63
N ALA A 60 -0.93 8.75 -38.67
CA ALA A 60 -1.61 8.59 -39.95
C ALA A 60 -2.89 7.73 -39.83
N GLU A 61 -2.86 6.68 -39.02
CA GLU A 61 -4.02 5.82 -38.76
C GLU A 61 -5.12 6.57 -37.96
N LEU A 62 -4.71 7.35 -36.96
CA LEU A 62 -5.61 8.19 -36.17
C LEU A 62 -6.31 9.23 -37.06
N ALA A 63 -5.58 9.88 -37.97
CA ALA A 63 -6.13 10.81 -38.93
C ALA A 63 -7.16 10.14 -39.88
N ARG A 64 -6.90 8.90 -40.32
CA ARG A 64 -7.86 8.12 -41.13
C ARG A 64 -9.14 7.80 -40.33
N LYS A 65 -9.01 7.38 -39.07
CA LYS A 65 -10.15 7.09 -38.18
C LYS A 65 -10.98 8.34 -37.90
N GLN A 66 -10.35 9.49 -37.69
CA GLN A 66 -11.04 10.77 -37.53
C GLN A 66 -11.80 11.21 -38.79
N ARG A 67 -11.22 11.03 -40.00
CA ARG A 67 -11.94 11.28 -41.26
C ARG A 67 -13.17 10.37 -41.40
N ARG A 68 -13.04 9.09 -41.04
CA ARG A 68 -14.17 8.14 -41.07
C ARG A 68 -15.28 8.54 -40.09
N ARG A 69 -14.92 8.94 -38.86
CA ARG A 69 -15.86 9.48 -37.87
C ARG A 69 -16.59 10.71 -38.39
N ASN A 70 -15.87 11.65 -39.01
CA ASN A 70 -16.47 12.88 -39.54
C ASN A 70 -17.40 12.60 -40.73
N ASN A 71 -17.07 11.62 -41.59
CA ASN A 71 -17.98 11.16 -42.65
C ASN A 71 -19.25 10.52 -42.08
N LEU A 72 -19.13 9.65 -41.06
CA LEU A 72 -20.27 9.07 -40.35
C LEU A 72 -21.14 10.15 -39.70
N LEU A 73 -20.53 11.13 -39.03
CA LEU A 73 -21.27 12.26 -38.45
C LEU A 73 -21.98 13.10 -39.52
N ARG A 74 -21.37 13.26 -40.70
CA ARG A 74 -22.00 13.95 -41.84
C ARG A 74 -23.19 13.15 -42.38
N GLN A 75 -23.06 11.83 -42.49
CA GLN A 75 -24.14 10.91 -42.88
C GLN A 75 -25.28 10.90 -41.85
N VAL A 76 -24.97 10.88 -40.56
CA VAL A 76 -25.97 10.98 -39.48
C VAL A 76 -26.68 12.33 -39.51
N ARG A 77 -25.96 13.43 -39.78
CA ARG A 77 -26.58 14.76 -39.97
C ARG A 77 -27.48 14.81 -41.20
N SER A 78 -27.06 14.25 -42.33
CA SER A 78 -27.92 14.18 -43.53
C SER A 78 -29.14 13.29 -43.30
N PHE A 79 -28.99 12.19 -42.56
CA PHE A 79 -30.10 11.32 -42.20
C PHE A 79 -31.08 12.03 -41.25
N LYS A 80 -30.59 12.74 -40.23
CA LYS A 80 -31.43 13.57 -39.34
C LYS A 80 -32.14 14.70 -40.08
N ALA A 81 -31.52 15.27 -41.12
CA ALA A 81 -32.14 16.29 -41.96
C ALA A 81 -33.24 15.69 -42.86
N LEU A 82 -33.07 14.45 -43.34
CA LEU A 82 -34.09 13.72 -44.11
C LEU A 82 -35.26 13.23 -43.26
N THR A 83 -35.04 12.94 -41.98
CA THR A 83 -36.09 12.46 -41.06
C THR A 83 -36.82 13.57 -40.30
N GLY A 84 -36.59 14.86 -40.64
CA GLY A 84 -37.33 16.00 -40.08
C GLY A 84 -37.23 16.18 -38.56
N ALA A 85 -36.24 15.57 -37.90
CA ALA A 85 -36.14 15.59 -36.45
C ALA A 85 -35.28 16.77 -35.96
N THR A 86 -35.83 17.98 -36.01
CA THR A 86 -35.27 19.12 -35.27
C THR A 86 -35.59 18.97 -33.79
N ALA A 87 -34.53 18.88 -32.98
CA ALA A 87 -34.60 18.91 -31.53
C ALA A 87 -35.11 20.28 -31.06
N THR A 88 -36.33 20.34 -30.54
CA THR A 88 -36.83 21.46 -29.74
C THR A 88 -37.18 20.98 -28.33
N ARG A 89 -36.35 21.46 -27.41
CA ARG A 89 -36.64 21.90 -26.04
C ARG A 89 -38.08 21.66 -25.56
N VAL A 90 -38.17 20.87 -24.48
CA VAL A 90 -39.34 20.65 -23.62
C VAL A 90 -40.09 21.95 -23.34
N LYS A 91 -41.25 22.12 -23.98
CA LYS A 91 -42.42 22.82 -23.47
C LYS A 91 -43.63 22.02 -23.95
N GLN A 92 -44.52 21.67 -23.02
CA GLN A 92 -45.80 21.03 -23.32
C GLN A 92 -46.54 21.78 -24.45
N PRO A 93 -47.22 21.02 -25.33
CA PRO A 93 -48.52 21.46 -25.78
C PRO A 93 -49.57 20.35 -25.67
N VAL A 94 -50.69 20.75 -25.07
CA VAL A 94 -52.07 20.62 -25.58
C VAL A 94 -52.32 19.49 -26.60
N ALA A 95 -53.22 18.60 -26.19
CA ALA A 95 -53.84 17.58 -27.02
C ALA A 95 -54.34 18.13 -28.35
N ALA A 96 -53.72 17.70 -29.45
CA ALA A 96 -54.24 17.85 -30.80
C ALA A 96 -54.58 16.47 -31.35
N ASN A 97 -55.89 16.28 -31.53
CA ASN A 97 -56.60 15.18 -32.16
C ASN A 97 -55.82 14.40 -33.23
N PHE A 98 -55.43 13.16 -32.90
CA PHE A 98 -55.21 12.12 -33.89
C PHE A 98 -56.46 11.25 -33.97
N LYS A 99 -57.27 11.45 -35.02
CA LYS A 99 -58.46 10.63 -35.33
C LYS A 99 -58.00 9.24 -35.78
N GLY A 100 -57.76 8.36 -34.82
CA GLY A 100 -57.82 6.92 -35.01
C GLY A 100 -59.28 6.49 -35.04
N SER A 101 -59.70 5.95 -36.18
CA SER A 101 -61.02 5.36 -36.43
C SER A 101 -61.30 4.20 -35.49
N SER A 102 -61.97 4.46 -34.37
CA SER A 102 -62.78 3.46 -33.69
C SER A 102 -64.22 3.60 -34.18
N ALA A 103 -64.84 2.47 -34.54
CA ALA A 103 -66.23 2.39 -34.96
C ALA A 103 -67.15 2.89 -33.83
N ARG A 104 -67.48 4.19 -33.84
CA ARG A 104 -68.61 4.72 -33.07
C ARG A 104 -69.89 4.37 -33.82
N SER A 105 -70.84 3.76 -33.14
CA SER A 105 -72.20 3.54 -33.65
C SER A 105 -72.75 4.87 -34.22
N LYS A 106 -73.10 4.88 -35.51
CA LYS A 106 -73.71 6.05 -36.16
C LYS A 106 -74.98 6.43 -35.40
N SER A 107 -75.17 7.71 -35.12
CA SER A 107 -76.38 8.17 -34.43
C SER A 107 -77.62 8.01 -35.34
N ARG A 108 -78.81 7.84 -34.76
CA ARG A 108 -80.09 7.73 -35.52
C ARG A 108 -80.25 8.89 -36.52
N THR A 109 -79.81 10.08 -36.14
CA THR A 109 -79.76 11.29 -36.98
C THR A 109 -78.81 11.17 -38.18
N ASP A 110 -77.65 10.53 -38.03
CA ASP A 110 -76.71 10.32 -39.14
C ASP A 110 -77.25 9.29 -40.15
N VAL A 111 -77.95 8.27 -39.65
CA VAL A 111 -78.61 7.26 -40.49
C VAL A 111 -79.77 7.85 -41.28
N ILE A 112 -80.62 8.66 -40.65
CA ILE A 112 -81.71 9.40 -41.33
C ILE A 112 -81.15 10.32 -42.43
N LYS A 113 -80.04 11.01 -42.16
CA LYS A 113 -79.43 11.91 -43.16
C LYS A 113 -78.87 11.14 -44.37
N GLN A 114 -78.22 10.01 -44.13
CA GLN A 114 -77.72 9.15 -45.21
C GLN A 114 -78.86 8.51 -46.03
N LEU A 115 -79.95 8.12 -45.38
CA LEU A 115 -81.13 7.57 -46.07
C LEU A 115 -81.86 8.64 -46.89
N ASN A 116 -81.99 9.87 -46.40
CA ASN A 116 -82.54 10.99 -47.18
C ASN A 116 -81.65 11.36 -48.39
N ASP A 117 -80.33 11.39 -48.22
CA ASP A 117 -79.38 11.67 -49.32
C ASP A 117 -79.37 10.56 -50.38
N TYR A 118 -79.65 9.32 -50.00
CA TYR A 118 -79.79 8.20 -50.93
C TYR A 118 -81.16 8.21 -51.61
N ASN A 119 -82.24 8.47 -50.86
CA ASN A 119 -83.60 8.44 -51.40
C ASN A 119 -83.89 9.59 -52.35
N SER A 120 -83.28 10.75 -52.13
CA SER A 120 -83.33 11.88 -53.08
C SER A 120 -82.69 11.59 -54.44
N LYS A 121 -81.82 10.57 -54.52
CA LYS A 121 -81.12 10.20 -55.76
C LYS A 121 -81.72 8.99 -56.47
N HIS A 122 -82.33 8.07 -55.73
CA HIS A 122 -82.77 6.77 -56.27
C HIS A 122 -84.28 6.52 -56.17
N HIS A 123 -85.02 7.33 -55.39
CA HIS A 123 -86.46 7.25 -55.16
C HIS A 123 -86.96 5.81 -54.98
N ASP A 124 -86.67 5.24 -53.81
CA ASP A 124 -87.09 3.89 -53.42
C ASP A 124 -88.20 4.01 -52.36
N PRO A 125 -89.43 3.55 -52.67
CA PRO A 125 -90.57 3.66 -51.75
C PRO A 125 -90.34 2.94 -50.42
N ASN A 126 -89.46 1.94 -50.37
CA ASN A 126 -89.09 1.26 -49.12
C ASN A 126 -88.22 2.15 -48.21
N ILE A 127 -87.46 3.08 -48.79
CA ILE A 127 -86.63 4.02 -48.04
C ILE A 127 -87.48 5.17 -47.51
N ASP A 128 -88.50 5.63 -48.25
CA ASP A 128 -89.49 6.59 -47.74
C ASP A 128 -90.23 6.06 -46.52
N PHE A 129 -90.61 4.78 -46.53
CA PHE A 129 -91.28 4.15 -45.40
C PHE A 129 -90.31 3.86 -44.23
N ALA A 130 -89.06 3.47 -44.50
CA ALA A 130 -88.02 3.34 -43.46
C ALA A 130 -87.69 4.69 -42.80
N LEU A 131 -87.74 5.80 -43.56
CA LEU A 131 -87.65 7.16 -43.03
C LEU A 131 -88.86 7.51 -42.16
N LEU A 132 -90.09 7.12 -42.54
CA LEU A 132 -91.29 7.27 -41.72
C LEU A 132 -91.19 6.53 -40.38
N VAL A 133 -90.70 5.29 -40.37
CA VAL A 133 -90.45 4.51 -39.13
C VAL A 133 -89.34 5.15 -38.29
N LEU A 134 -88.23 5.56 -38.90
CA LEU A 134 -87.12 6.23 -38.21
C LEU A 134 -87.47 7.64 -37.71
N HIS A 135 -88.48 8.30 -38.28
CA HIS A 135 -89.09 9.53 -37.77
C HIS A 135 -90.22 9.30 -36.76
N GLY A 136 -90.57 8.04 -36.47
CA GLY A 136 -91.60 7.67 -35.48
C GLY A 136 -93.04 7.90 -35.97
N LYS A 137 -93.26 7.95 -37.29
CA LYS A 137 -94.56 8.23 -37.92
C LYS A 137 -95.28 7.00 -38.48
N ALA A 138 -94.65 5.82 -38.44
CA ALA A 138 -95.21 4.52 -38.82
C ALA A 138 -94.69 3.44 -37.87
N THR A 139 -95.47 2.39 -37.61
CA THR A 139 -95.05 1.28 -36.73
C THR A 139 -94.34 0.18 -37.53
N PRO A 140 -93.43 -0.59 -36.92
CA PRO A 140 -92.75 -1.70 -37.60
C PRO A 140 -93.69 -2.80 -38.12
N GLU A 141 -94.92 -2.87 -37.60
CA GLU A 141 -95.95 -3.82 -38.02
C GLU A 141 -96.51 -3.48 -39.41
N GLU A 142 -96.67 -2.19 -39.73
CA GLU A 142 -97.12 -1.71 -41.05
C GLU A 142 -96.09 -2.00 -42.17
N LEU A 143 -94.80 -2.13 -41.81
CA LEU A 143 -93.71 -2.51 -42.73
C LEU A 143 -93.84 -3.95 -43.22
N ASN A 144 -94.28 -4.87 -42.34
CA ASN A 144 -94.45 -6.28 -42.69
C ASN A 144 -95.66 -6.48 -43.61
N ASP A 145 -96.76 -5.78 -43.35
CA ASP A 145 -97.98 -5.89 -44.15
C ASP A 145 -97.77 -5.36 -45.59
N GLN A 146 -96.95 -4.32 -45.76
CA GLN A 146 -96.62 -3.77 -47.08
C GLN A 146 -95.59 -4.63 -47.84
N MET A 147 -94.63 -5.23 -47.13
CA MET A 147 -93.71 -6.22 -47.71
C MET A 147 -94.40 -7.54 -48.09
N ASP A 148 -95.49 -7.90 -47.40
CA ASP A 148 -96.31 -9.07 -47.73
C ASP A 148 -97.24 -8.80 -48.94
N ALA A 149 -97.72 -7.58 -49.14
CA ALA A 149 -98.44 -7.18 -50.35
C ALA A 149 -97.54 -7.21 -51.62
N ASP A 150 -96.27 -6.83 -51.50
CA ASP A 150 -95.29 -6.87 -52.61
C ASP A 150 -94.82 -8.29 -52.96
N LYS A 151 -95.04 -9.30 -52.09
CA LYS A 151 -94.75 -10.71 -52.39
C LYS A 151 -95.71 -11.31 -53.42
N GLU A 152 -96.89 -10.74 -53.62
CA GLU A 152 -97.93 -11.30 -54.49
C GLU A 152 -97.79 -10.94 -55.99
N GLN A 153 -96.80 -10.12 -56.38
CA GLN A 153 -96.61 -9.69 -57.79
C GLN A 153 -95.24 -10.02 -58.42
N ILE A 154 -94.45 -10.93 -57.85
CA ILE A 154 -93.18 -11.34 -58.48
C ILE A 154 -93.41 -12.61 -59.30
N GLY A 155 -93.33 -12.50 -60.64
CA GLY A 155 -93.46 -13.64 -61.54
C GLY A 155 -92.42 -14.73 -61.26
N PHE A 156 -92.79 -16.00 -61.40
CA PHE A 156 -91.93 -17.16 -61.10
C PHE A 156 -90.53 -17.11 -61.77
N GLY A 157 -90.44 -16.53 -62.98
CA GLY A 157 -89.17 -16.33 -63.68
C GLY A 157 -88.23 -15.34 -62.98
N GLU A 158 -88.79 -14.30 -62.36
CA GLU A 158 -88.01 -13.30 -61.62
C GLU A 158 -87.53 -13.86 -60.27
N VAL A 159 -88.31 -14.73 -59.64
CA VAL A 159 -87.88 -15.48 -58.43
C VAL A 159 -86.67 -16.38 -58.74
N ILE A 160 -86.67 -17.06 -59.89
CA ILE A 160 -85.53 -17.89 -60.33
C ILE A 160 -84.30 -17.03 -60.59
N GLN A 161 -84.44 -15.90 -61.30
CA GLN A 161 -83.32 -14.97 -61.54
C GLN A 161 -82.77 -14.39 -60.25
N ARG A 162 -83.63 -13.96 -59.31
CA ARG A 162 -83.20 -13.48 -57.99
C ARG A 162 -82.47 -14.57 -57.22
N ARG A 163 -82.91 -15.84 -57.29
CA ARG A 163 -82.22 -16.98 -56.66
C ARG A 163 -80.86 -17.27 -57.30
N MET A 164 -80.74 -17.20 -58.63
CA MET A 164 -79.46 -17.32 -59.32
C MET A 164 -78.49 -16.20 -58.93
N ASN A 165 -78.97 -14.95 -58.91
CA ASN A 165 -78.17 -13.80 -58.50
C ASN A 165 -77.74 -13.90 -57.03
N LEU A 166 -78.64 -14.32 -56.13
CA LEU A 166 -78.32 -14.60 -54.72
C LEU A 166 -77.23 -15.67 -54.57
N ASN A 167 -77.30 -16.76 -55.34
CA ASN A 167 -76.25 -17.78 -55.31
C ASN A 167 -74.91 -17.25 -55.84
N LYS A 168 -74.93 -16.42 -56.90
CA LYS A 168 -73.72 -15.76 -57.41
C LYS A 168 -73.12 -14.81 -56.37
N TYR A 169 -73.94 -14.02 -55.69
CA TYR A 169 -73.49 -13.13 -54.61
C TYR A 169 -73.00 -13.90 -53.39
N ARG A 170 -73.61 -15.04 -53.04
CA ARG A 170 -73.11 -15.92 -51.98
C ARG A 170 -71.74 -16.48 -52.32
N GLN A 171 -71.54 -17.01 -53.53
CA GLN A 171 -70.23 -17.48 -53.97
C GLN A 171 -69.17 -16.36 -53.95
N GLN A 172 -69.52 -15.15 -54.38
CA GLN A 172 -68.63 -13.99 -54.29
C GLN A 172 -68.33 -13.60 -52.84
N SER A 173 -69.32 -13.64 -51.95
CA SER A 173 -69.14 -13.38 -50.52
C SER A 173 -68.24 -14.42 -49.85
N ASP A 174 -68.39 -15.70 -50.21
CA ASP A 174 -67.56 -16.78 -49.69
C ASP A 174 -66.10 -16.63 -50.17
N GLN A 175 -65.91 -16.28 -51.45
CA GLN A 175 -64.58 -16.00 -52.01
C GLN A 175 -63.91 -14.81 -51.31
N LEU A 176 -64.64 -13.70 -51.13
CA LEU A 176 -64.11 -12.52 -50.42
C LEU A 176 -63.78 -12.82 -48.95
N THR A 177 -64.57 -13.66 -48.29
CA THR A 177 -64.28 -14.11 -46.92
C THR A 177 -62.98 -14.93 -46.88
N ALA A 178 -62.79 -15.85 -47.84
CA ALA A 178 -61.56 -16.64 -47.93
C ALA A 178 -60.31 -15.79 -48.25
N ASP A 179 -60.46 -14.78 -49.11
CA ASP A 179 -59.38 -13.84 -49.43
C ASP A 179 -59.03 -12.96 -48.21
N LEU A 180 -60.04 -12.49 -47.46
CA LEU A 180 -59.82 -11.74 -46.20
C LEU A 180 -59.10 -12.57 -45.15
N ASP A 181 -59.45 -13.84 -44.98
CA ASP A 181 -58.76 -14.74 -44.05
C ASP A 181 -57.32 -15.02 -44.49
N THR A 182 -57.08 -15.12 -45.80
CA THR A 182 -55.72 -15.24 -46.34
C THR A 182 -54.89 -13.99 -46.07
N LEU A 183 -55.47 -12.80 -46.26
CA LEU A 183 -54.82 -11.52 -46.01
C LEU A 183 -54.52 -11.32 -44.52
N ARG A 184 -55.43 -11.73 -43.63
CA ARG A 184 -55.20 -11.72 -42.17
C ARG A 184 -54.02 -12.59 -41.78
N LYS A 185 -53.96 -13.83 -42.29
CA LYS A 185 -52.82 -14.73 -42.04
C LYS A 185 -51.49 -14.18 -42.58
N GLN A 186 -51.52 -13.50 -43.72
CA GLN A 186 -50.32 -12.82 -44.25
C GLN A 186 -49.90 -11.64 -43.38
N TYR A 187 -50.86 -10.85 -42.90
CA TYR A 187 -50.60 -9.73 -42.00
C TYR A 187 -50.01 -10.20 -40.67
N GLU A 188 -50.58 -11.24 -40.05
CA GLU A 188 -50.04 -11.85 -38.82
C GLU A 188 -48.60 -12.32 -39.01
N LYS A 189 -48.30 -12.99 -40.13
CA LYS A 189 -46.92 -13.40 -40.45
C LYS A 189 -45.97 -12.21 -40.61
N LEU A 190 -46.42 -11.14 -41.26
CA LEU A 190 -45.61 -9.92 -41.42
C LEU A 190 -45.40 -9.20 -40.09
N GLU A 191 -46.40 -9.19 -39.21
CA GLU A 191 -46.31 -8.60 -37.89
C GLU A 191 -45.33 -9.38 -37.00
N MET A 192 -45.43 -10.72 -36.98
CA MET A 192 -44.45 -11.57 -36.29
C MET A 192 -43.03 -11.35 -36.81
N HIS A 193 -42.85 -11.32 -38.14
CA HIS A 193 -41.54 -11.10 -38.73
C HIS A 193 -40.98 -9.70 -38.41
N ARG A 194 -41.83 -8.66 -38.41
CA ARG A 194 -41.44 -7.31 -37.99
C ARG A 194 -40.95 -7.32 -36.55
N ASP A 195 -41.70 -7.94 -35.65
CA ASP A 195 -41.39 -7.93 -34.23
C ASP A 195 -40.10 -8.70 -33.94
N ASP A 196 -39.87 -9.84 -34.61
CA ASP A 196 -38.61 -10.61 -34.56
C ASP A 196 -37.41 -9.76 -35.04
N VAL A 197 -37.57 -9.07 -36.16
CA VAL A 197 -36.52 -8.20 -36.72
C VAL A 197 -36.21 -7.02 -35.80
N VAL A 198 -37.24 -6.38 -35.24
CA VAL A 198 -37.09 -5.28 -34.28
C VAL A 198 -36.38 -5.75 -33.01
N HIS A 199 -36.77 -6.90 -32.46
CA HIS A 199 -36.10 -7.49 -31.28
C HIS A 199 -34.65 -7.85 -31.60
N GLY A 200 -34.37 -8.40 -32.79
CA GLY A 200 -33.02 -8.69 -33.24
C GLY A 200 -32.14 -7.44 -33.31
N TYR A 201 -32.63 -6.35 -33.90
CA TYR A 201 -31.90 -5.08 -33.96
C TYR A 201 -31.72 -4.43 -32.58
N GLN A 202 -32.72 -4.51 -31.70
CA GLN A 202 -32.60 -4.01 -30.32
C GLN A 202 -31.53 -4.77 -29.54
N SER A 203 -31.56 -6.11 -29.59
CA SER A 203 -30.56 -6.95 -28.95
C SER A 203 -29.15 -6.67 -29.47
N GLN A 204 -29.00 -6.48 -30.78
CA GLN A 204 -27.71 -6.14 -31.38
C GLN A 204 -27.23 -4.72 -30.99
N ALA A 205 -28.14 -3.75 -30.85
CA ALA A 205 -27.82 -2.42 -30.38
C ALA A 205 -27.36 -2.42 -28.92
N ASP A 206 -27.99 -3.24 -28.06
CA ASP A 206 -27.61 -3.41 -26.67
C ASP A 206 -26.24 -4.07 -26.54
N GLN A 207 -25.99 -5.15 -27.29
CA GLN A 207 -24.68 -5.81 -27.36
C GLN A 207 -23.57 -4.84 -27.81
N ASN A 208 -23.83 -4.04 -28.85
CA ASN A 208 -22.87 -3.04 -29.31
C ASN A 208 -22.63 -1.94 -28.26
N THR A 209 -23.67 -1.52 -27.54
CA THR A 209 -23.55 -0.53 -26.46
C THR A 209 -22.72 -1.09 -25.31
N GLN A 210 -22.93 -2.35 -24.94
CA GLN A 210 -22.14 -3.04 -23.93
C GLN A 210 -20.67 -3.18 -24.36
N ALA A 211 -20.40 -3.64 -25.58
CA ALA A 211 -19.04 -3.75 -26.11
C ALA A 211 -18.31 -2.39 -26.14
N GLN A 212 -19.02 -1.29 -26.45
CA GLN A 212 -18.45 0.06 -26.37
C GLN A 212 -18.12 0.49 -24.94
N ARG A 213 -18.93 0.11 -23.95
CA ARG A 213 -18.62 0.37 -22.53
C ARG A 213 -17.37 -0.39 -22.10
N GLU A 214 -17.30 -1.68 -22.40
CA GLU A 214 -16.14 -2.52 -22.10
C GLU A 214 -14.86 -1.99 -22.75
N TYR A 215 -14.94 -1.56 -24.01
CA TYR A 215 -13.82 -0.92 -24.72
C TYR A 215 -13.37 0.38 -24.03
N ASN A 216 -14.30 1.23 -23.61
CA ASN A 216 -13.98 2.48 -22.91
C ASN A 216 -13.37 2.22 -21.52
N ASP A 217 -13.85 1.21 -20.79
CA ASP A 217 -13.30 0.83 -19.49
C ASP A 217 -11.90 0.23 -19.64
N TYR A 218 -11.65 -0.57 -20.69
CA TYR A 218 -10.32 -1.05 -21.03
C TYR A 218 -9.36 0.12 -21.33
N TYR A 219 -9.81 1.11 -22.10
CA TYR A 219 -9.00 2.28 -22.42
C TYR A 219 -8.66 3.11 -21.16
N LYS A 220 -9.63 3.29 -20.25
CA LYS A 220 -9.38 3.96 -18.96
C LYS A 220 -8.36 3.22 -18.10
N LYS A 221 -8.48 1.89 -18.00
CA LYS A 221 -7.52 1.05 -17.26
C LYS A 221 -6.12 1.12 -17.87
N LEU A 222 -6.02 1.14 -19.20
CA LEU A 222 -4.74 1.29 -19.90
C LEU A 222 -4.09 2.64 -19.60
N GLU A 223 -4.87 3.73 -19.60
CA GLU A 223 -4.39 5.06 -19.27
C GLU A 223 -3.93 5.18 -17.81
N GLN A 224 -4.69 4.59 -16.87
CA GLN A 224 -4.29 4.48 -15.47
C GLN A 224 -2.96 3.74 -15.31
N LYS A 225 -2.80 2.58 -15.97
CA LYS A 225 -1.53 1.84 -15.94
C LYS A 225 -0.35 2.62 -16.52
N LYS A 226 -0.57 3.44 -17.55
CA LYS A 226 0.49 4.33 -18.08
C LYS A 226 0.89 5.40 -17.08
N GLN A 227 -0.08 6.00 -16.38
CA GLN A 227 0.19 6.98 -15.33
C GLN A 227 0.91 6.35 -14.14
N GLU A 228 0.53 5.14 -13.73
CA GLU A 228 1.22 4.39 -12.67
C GLU A 228 2.65 4.04 -13.07
N LEU A 229 2.88 3.60 -14.32
CA LEU A 229 4.22 3.32 -14.83
C LEU A 229 5.11 4.57 -14.84
N GLN A 230 4.57 5.72 -15.26
CA GLN A 230 5.29 6.99 -15.23
C GLN A 230 5.67 7.37 -13.79
N LYS A 231 4.73 7.26 -12.86
CA LYS A 231 5.01 7.52 -11.43
C LYS A 231 6.07 6.58 -10.87
N ALA A 232 6.05 5.30 -11.26
CA ALA A 232 7.06 4.34 -10.84
C ALA A 232 8.46 4.73 -11.36
N GLN A 233 8.57 5.15 -12.62
CA GLN A 233 9.83 5.63 -13.19
C GLN A 233 10.34 6.91 -12.50
N ASP A 234 9.44 7.84 -12.19
CA ASP A 234 9.80 9.06 -11.46
C ASP A 234 10.32 8.73 -10.05
N LEU A 235 9.66 7.80 -9.33
CA LEU A 235 10.11 7.32 -8.01
C LEU A 235 11.44 6.57 -8.08
N GLU A 236 11.67 5.75 -9.11
CA GLU A 236 12.96 5.09 -9.33
C GLU A 236 14.08 6.12 -9.55
N SER A 237 13.81 7.19 -10.30
CA SER A 237 14.78 8.28 -10.51
C SER A 237 15.10 9.03 -9.21
N GLN A 238 14.09 9.29 -8.37
CA GLN A 238 14.27 9.92 -7.06
C GLN A 238 15.07 9.03 -6.11
N ASN A 239 14.77 7.73 -6.07
CA ASN A 239 15.54 6.78 -5.26
C ASN A 239 17.00 6.70 -5.70
N ALA A 240 17.28 6.73 -7.01
CA ALA A 240 18.66 6.75 -7.51
C ALA A 240 19.40 8.04 -7.10
N GLN A 241 18.72 9.20 -7.10
CA GLN A 241 19.28 10.46 -6.62
C GLN A 241 19.58 10.42 -5.12
N LEU A 242 18.61 9.98 -4.31
CA LEU A 242 18.79 9.86 -2.85
C LEU A 242 19.91 8.89 -2.49
N GLN A 243 20.02 7.76 -3.20
CA GLN A 243 21.12 6.82 -2.98
C GLN A 243 22.47 7.47 -3.28
N SER A 244 22.58 8.23 -4.38
CA SER A 244 23.80 8.96 -4.70
C SER A 244 24.15 10.04 -3.65
N GLU A 245 23.16 10.69 -3.05
CA GLU A 245 23.38 11.67 -1.97
C GLU A 245 23.84 11.00 -0.67
N ILE A 246 23.28 9.84 -0.34
CA ILE A 246 23.70 9.03 0.81
C ILE A 246 25.15 8.58 0.64
N ASP A 247 25.51 8.07 -0.54
CA ASP A 247 26.87 7.60 -0.83
C ASP A 247 27.87 8.77 -0.75
N ALA A 248 27.52 9.95 -1.30
CA ALA A 248 28.35 11.14 -1.21
C ALA A 248 28.54 11.63 0.24
N SER A 249 27.47 11.60 1.05
CA SER A 249 27.53 11.97 2.47
C SER A 249 28.32 10.96 3.31
N GLY A 250 28.25 9.67 2.94
CA GLY A 250 29.05 8.60 3.54
C GLY A 250 30.54 8.84 3.33
N LEU A 251 30.95 9.14 2.10
CA LEU A 251 32.34 9.45 1.75
C LEU A 251 32.88 10.68 2.51
N ASP A 252 32.09 11.75 2.64
CA ASP A 252 32.53 12.95 3.38
C ASP A 252 32.67 12.67 4.89
N ASN A 253 31.76 11.89 5.46
CA ASN A 253 31.86 11.48 6.87
C ASN A 253 33.07 10.58 7.12
N GLU A 254 33.36 9.63 6.23
CA GLU A 254 34.51 8.75 6.35
C GLU A 254 35.83 9.54 6.26
N ALA A 255 35.93 10.47 5.30
CA ALA A 255 37.05 11.39 5.19
C ALA A 255 37.19 12.29 6.45
N ARG A 256 36.08 12.72 7.04
CA ARG A 256 36.08 13.52 8.29
C ARG A 256 36.55 12.70 9.49
N ILE A 257 36.12 11.45 9.61
CA ILE A 257 36.56 10.52 10.65
C ILE A 257 38.06 10.25 10.53
N GLU A 258 38.56 10.02 9.32
CA GLU A 258 39.98 9.80 9.08
C GLU A 258 40.83 11.02 9.47
N ARG A 259 40.40 12.23 9.11
CA ARG A 259 41.07 13.48 9.53
C ARG A 259 41.07 13.64 11.05
N LEU A 260 39.96 13.35 11.72
CA LEU A 260 39.85 13.40 13.18
C LEU A 260 40.78 12.40 13.86
N ASN A 261 40.83 11.17 13.36
CA ASN A 261 41.70 10.13 13.89
C ASN A 261 43.18 10.50 13.72
N LYS A 262 43.56 11.02 12.54
CA LYS A 262 44.92 11.48 12.28
C LYS A 262 45.32 12.67 13.18
N ALA A 263 44.40 13.59 13.43
CA ALA A 263 44.62 14.71 14.35
C ALA A 263 44.77 14.23 15.81
N LYS A 264 43.94 13.28 16.27
CA LYS A 264 44.06 12.68 17.60
C LYS A 264 45.37 11.92 17.78
N GLU A 265 45.76 11.14 16.78
CA GLU A 265 47.04 10.41 16.80
C GLU A 265 48.23 11.37 16.86
N GLN A 266 48.19 12.47 16.09
CA GLN A 266 49.23 13.49 16.12
C GLN A 266 49.30 14.20 17.48
N ALA A 267 48.15 14.57 18.05
CA ALA A 267 48.10 15.19 19.38
C ALA A 267 48.67 14.26 20.46
N ALA A 268 48.33 12.97 20.42
CA ALA A 268 48.89 11.97 21.33
C ALA A 268 50.42 11.82 21.18
N LYS A 269 50.92 11.80 19.94
CA LYS A 269 52.37 11.78 19.67
C LYS A 269 53.07 13.02 20.20
N ASP A 270 52.46 14.19 20.04
CA ASP A 270 53.05 15.45 20.51
C ASP A 270 53.04 15.55 22.05
N GLN A 271 52.00 15.00 22.72
CA GLN A 271 51.97 14.87 24.17
C GLN A 271 53.07 13.93 24.69
N LEU A 272 53.20 12.73 24.11
CA LEU A 272 54.26 11.79 24.48
C LEU A 272 55.66 12.38 24.28
N LYS A 273 55.87 13.16 23.21
CA LYS A 273 57.14 13.87 23.00
C LYS A 273 57.43 14.91 24.10
N ARG A 274 56.41 15.62 24.58
CA ARG A 274 56.58 16.56 25.70
C ARG A 274 56.90 15.82 26.99
N GLU A 275 56.16 14.76 27.32
CA GLU A 275 56.44 13.95 28.50
C GLU A 275 57.86 13.35 28.47
N ILE A 276 58.32 12.88 27.31
CA ILE A 276 59.71 12.41 27.15
C ILE A 276 60.72 13.55 27.39
N ALA A 277 60.47 14.75 26.85
CA ALA A 277 61.37 15.89 27.04
C ALA A 277 61.39 16.35 28.51
N ASP A 278 60.25 16.34 29.19
CA ASP A 278 60.14 16.69 30.60
C ASP A 278 60.86 15.65 31.47
N LEU A 279 60.68 14.36 31.22
CA LEU A 279 61.41 13.29 31.89
C LEU A 279 62.93 13.36 31.66
N GLN A 280 63.36 13.75 30.45
CA GLN A 280 64.78 13.98 30.16
C GLN A 280 65.33 15.15 30.96
N ASN A 281 64.58 16.26 31.06
CA ASN A 281 64.97 17.40 31.89
C ASN A 281 65.01 17.06 33.38
N ASP A 282 64.02 16.30 33.87
CA ASP A 282 63.99 15.85 35.27
C ASP A 282 65.14 14.90 35.57
N SER A 283 65.47 13.98 34.65
CA SER A 283 66.65 13.12 34.77
C SER A 283 67.93 13.94 34.83
N ALA A 284 68.09 14.94 33.95
CA ALA A 284 69.27 15.81 33.97
C ALA A 284 69.36 16.62 35.28
N ARG A 285 68.23 17.13 35.80
CA ARG A 285 68.17 17.81 37.10
C ARG A 285 68.50 16.89 38.26
N LEU A 286 68.05 15.64 38.22
CA LEU A 286 68.38 14.64 39.23
C LEU A 286 69.85 14.26 39.19
N GLU A 287 70.45 14.12 38.00
CA GLU A 287 71.89 13.91 37.83
C GLU A 287 72.70 15.07 38.39
N GLU A 288 72.31 16.31 38.07
CA GLU A 288 72.96 17.51 38.61
C GLU A 288 72.77 17.63 40.14
N SER A 289 71.57 17.33 40.64
CA SER A 289 71.31 17.30 42.09
C SER A 289 72.10 16.20 42.79
N ASN A 290 72.25 15.02 42.18
CA ASN A 290 73.06 13.94 42.73
C ASN A 290 74.53 14.32 42.74
N ALA A 291 75.05 14.93 41.68
CA ALA A 291 76.43 15.43 41.64
C ALA A 291 76.67 16.49 42.74
N ASN A 292 75.72 17.41 42.93
CA ASN A 292 75.78 18.41 44.00
C ASN A 292 75.67 17.78 45.40
N LEU A 293 74.86 16.73 45.58
CA LEU A 293 74.74 16.00 46.83
C LEU A 293 75.98 15.17 47.14
N GLU A 294 76.57 14.50 46.15
CA GLU A 294 77.84 13.81 46.29
C GLU A 294 78.96 14.79 46.66
N GLN A 295 78.98 15.97 46.04
CA GLN A 295 79.92 17.04 46.42
C GLN A 295 79.67 17.52 47.85
N LYS A 296 78.41 17.76 48.25
CA LYS A 296 78.07 18.12 49.64
C LYS A 296 78.39 17.02 50.64
N ILE A 297 78.19 15.75 50.31
CA ILE A 297 78.58 14.62 51.14
C ILE A 297 80.10 14.63 51.30
N HIS A 298 80.85 14.82 50.21
CA HIS A 298 82.31 14.90 50.26
C HIS A 298 82.81 16.12 51.06
N GLU A 299 82.12 17.25 50.99
CA GLU A 299 82.41 18.45 51.80
C GLU A 299 82.00 18.26 53.27
N LEU A 300 80.90 17.58 53.56
CA LEU A 300 80.42 17.27 54.92
C LEU A 300 81.27 16.18 55.59
N GLU A 301 81.72 15.19 54.84
CA GLU A 301 82.72 14.20 55.29
C GLU A 301 84.08 14.87 55.55
N ALA A 302 84.42 15.93 54.80
CA ALA A 302 85.61 16.74 55.05
C ALA A 302 85.45 17.76 56.21
N THR A 303 84.23 18.08 56.63
CA THR A 303 83.95 19.12 57.65
C THR A 303 83.29 18.60 58.94
N SER A 304 83.06 17.30 59.08
CA SER A 304 82.63 16.70 60.34
C SER A 304 83.80 16.60 61.32
N PRO A 305 83.88 17.52 62.30
CA PRO A 305 83.26 17.21 63.58
C PRO A 305 82.38 18.34 64.17
N LYS A 306 81.22 17.92 64.69
CA LYS A 306 80.32 18.58 65.68
C LYS A 306 79.66 19.91 65.28
N LYS A 307 78.33 19.92 65.14
CA LYS A 307 77.39 20.98 65.61
C LYS A 307 75.94 20.61 65.26
N SER A 308 75.14 20.22 66.26
CA SER A 308 73.68 20.09 66.12
C SER A 308 72.92 20.51 67.40
N SER A 309 73.51 21.36 68.26
CA SER A 309 72.91 21.70 69.56
C SER A 309 72.68 23.21 69.79
N LYS A 310 72.65 24.04 68.75
CA LYS A 310 72.59 25.51 68.91
C LYS A 310 71.56 26.25 68.05
N GLU A 311 70.78 25.54 67.23
CA GLU A 311 69.71 26.18 66.44
C GLU A 311 68.43 26.40 67.26
N GLU A 312 68.14 25.56 68.25
CA GLU A 312 66.93 25.70 69.08
C GLU A 312 66.99 26.93 70.02
N GLU A 313 68.19 27.40 70.42
CA GLU A 313 68.36 28.60 71.26
C GLU A 313 68.02 29.90 70.53
N ILE A 314 68.25 29.98 69.22
CA ILE A 314 68.14 31.22 68.44
C ILE A 314 66.67 31.58 68.16
N THR A 315 65.81 30.58 68.00
CA THR A 315 64.36 30.76 67.78
C THR A 315 63.63 31.32 69.02
N ALA A 316 64.11 31.01 70.23
CA ALA A 316 63.47 31.45 71.48
C ALA A 316 63.77 32.92 71.83
N GLU A 317 64.87 33.49 71.35
CA GLU A 317 65.24 34.89 71.58
C GLU A 317 64.55 35.87 70.62
N LEU A 318 64.11 35.38 69.46
CA LEU A 318 63.46 36.19 68.42
C LEU A 318 62.03 36.61 68.82
N ASP A 319 61.33 35.78 69.58
CA ASP A 319 59.97 36.10 70.07
C ASP A 319 59.97 37.13 71.21
N LYS A 320 61.03 37.18 72.03
CA LYS A 320 61.19 38.19 73.09
C LYS A 320 61.50 39.59 72.55
N LEU A 321 62.04 39.69 71.33
CA LEU A 321 62.45 40.97 70.75
C LEU A 321 61.29 41.77 70.15
N LYS A 322 60.14 41.13 69.86
CA LYS A 322 58.94 41.80 69.31
C LYS A 322 58.17 42.63 70.34
N GLU A 323 58.32 42.36 71.64
CA GLU A 323 57.54 43.03 72.71
C GLU A 323 58.10 44.40 73.15
N GLN A 324 59.27 44.82 72.66
CA GLN A 324 59.90 46.08 73.10
C GLN A 324 60.42 46.87 71.90
N LEU A 325 59.58 47.75 71.37
CA LEU A 325 59.96 48.70 70.32
C LEU A 325 59.49 50.10 70.70
N ASN A 326 60.38 50.92 71.27
CA ASN A 326 60.16 52.36 71.49
C ASN A 326 61.49 53.15 71.67
N GLU A 327 62.57 52.78 70.98
CA GLU A 327 63.85 53.53 71.03
C GLU A 327 64.56 53.66 69.65
N ASP A 328 65.27 54.79 69.51
CA ASP A 328 65.94 55.36 68.31
C ASP A 328 66.83 54.36 67.55
N PRO A 329 66.69 54.21 66.20
CA PRO A 329 67.35 53.18 65.40
C PRO A 329 68.88 53.14 65.48
N SER A 330 69.53 54.26 65.81
CA SER A 330 70.99 54.37 65.81
C SER A 330 71.67 53.93 67.12
N THR A 331 70.93 53.93 68.23
CA THR A 331 71.33 53.38 69.53
C THR A 331 70.64 52.06 69.85
N ASN A 332 69.62 51.69 69.07
CA ASN A 332 68.89 50.45 69.22
C ASN A 332 69.78 49.25 68.84
N MET A 333 70.25 48.53 69.86
CA MET A 333 71.04 47.30 69.69
C MET A 333 70.38 46.28 68.75
N LYS A 334 69.05 46.30 68.59
CA LYS A 334 68.35 45.38 67.67
C LYS A 334 68.58 45.75 66.21
N PHE A 335 68.67 47.04 65.87
CA PHE A 335 69.00 47.49 64.52
C PHE A 335 70.46 47.15 64.18
N ASN A 336 71.37 47.39 65.12
CA ASN A 336 72.77 47.01 64.96
C ASN A 336 72.96 45.48 64.90
N ASN A 337 72.17 44.71 65.65
CA ASN A 337 72.15 43.25 65.56
C ASN A 337 71.50 42.74 64.26
N PHE A 338 70.50 43.44 63.72
CA PHE A 338 69.94 43.13 62.42
C PHE A 338 70.98 43.35 61.31
N ILE A 339 71.74 44.45 61.35
CA ILE A 339 72.86 44.68 60.43
C ILE A 339 73.95 43.61 60.60
N ALA A 340 74.32 43.26 61.83
CA ALA A 340 75.30 42.21 62.10
C ALA A 340 74.82 40.80 61.68
N GLN A 341 73.51 40.53 61.75
CA GLN A 341 72.91 39.31 61.22
C GLN A 341 72.88 39.32 59.69
N MET A 342 72.50 40.42 59.06
CA MET A 342 72.55 40.58 57.61
C MET A 342 73.96 40.38 57.06
N GLU A 343 74.97 40.93 57.74
CA GLU A 343 76.39 40.73 57.43
C GLU A 343 76.85 39.28 57.67
N SER A 344 76.42 38.63 58.75
CA SER A 344 76.82 37.24 59.03
C SER A 344 76.17 36.21 58.11
N TYR A 345 74.97 36.49 57.60
CA TYR A 345 74.29 35.68 56.58
C TYR A 345 74.62 36.09 55.14
N ALA A 346 75.51 37.09 54.94
CA ALA A 346 75.85 37.66 53.64
C ALA A 346 74.63 38.09 52.80
N LEU A 347 73.56 38.55 53.47
CA LEU A 347 72.32 39.00 52.83
C LEU A 347 72.35 40.53 52.69
N SER A 348 72.06 41.02 51.49
CA SER A 348 71.87 42.45 51.26
C SER A 348 70.43 42.85 51.58
N PRO A 349 70.18 44.13 51.95
CA PRO A 349 68.81 44.64 52.10
C PRO A 349 67.93 44.39 50.87
N GLN A 350 68.54 44.33 49.67
CA GLN A 350 67.83 44.01 48.44
C GLN A 350 67.34 42.55 48.41
N ASP A 351 68.13 41.60 48.90
CA ASP A 351 67.72 40.19 48.99
C ASP A 351 66.50 39.99 49.90
N VAL A 352 66.39 40.81 50.96
CA VAL A 352 65.22 40.79 51.85
C VAL A 352 64.00 41.40 51.17
N VAL A 353 64.18 42.46 50.37
CA VAL A 353 63.11 43.06 49.56
C VAL A 353 62.62 42.08 48.50
N ASP A 354 63.52 41.42 47.80
CA ASP A 354 63.19 40.45 46.75
C ASP A 354 62.47 39.22 47.33
N LYS A 355 62.94 38.70 48.48
CA LYS A 355 62.24 37.63 49.21
C LYS A 355 60.88 38.05 49.76
N ASN A 356 60.73 39.30 50.19
CA ASN A 356 59.41 39.81 50.59
C ASN A 356 58.48 39.96 49.39
N LYS A 357 59.00 40.32 48.21
CA LYS A 357 58.22 40.36 46.98
C LYS A 357 57.77 38.96 46.57
N GLU A 358 58.67 37.98 46.58
CA GLU A 358 58.36 36.56 46.34
C GLU A 358 57.31 36.06 47.34
N LYS A 359 57.46 36.40 48.62
CA LYS A 359 56.46 36.09 49.66
C LYS A 359 55.09 36.69 49.32
N THR A 360 55.02 37.96 48.89
CA THR A 360 53.73 38.57 48.52
C THR A 360 53.10 37.94 47.27
N GLU A 361 53.92 37.51 46.31
CA GLU A 361 53.46 36.81 45.11
C GLU A 361 52.92 35.42 45.47
N LEU A 362 53.63 34.67 46.33
CA LEU A 362 53.17 33.38 46.85
C LEU A 362 51.89 33.52 47.70
N GLU A 363 51.80 34.56 48.54
CA GLU A 363 50.57 34.85 49.29
C GLU A 363 49.39 35.16 48.37
N GLN A 364 49.64 35.80 47.22
CA GLN A 364 48.58 36.03 46.23
C GLN A 364 48.17 34.73 45.52
N GLN A 365 49.14 33.90 45.11
CA GLN A 365 48.84 32.59 44.52
C GLN A 365 48.06 31.70 45.48
N ILE A 366 48.39 31.71 46.78
CA ILE A 366 47.64 30.98 47.80
C ILE A 366 46.19 31.46 47.88
N ARG A 367 45.95 32.79 47.81
CA ARG A 367 44.58 33.34 47.81
C ARG A 367 43.80 32.92 46.56
N ASP A 368 44.42 32.97 45.39
CA ASP A 368 43.78 32.60 44.13
C ASP A 368 43.42 31.11 44.11
N ILE A 369 44.32 30.25 44.59
CA ILE A 369 44.06 28.79 44.73
C ILE A 369 42.95 28.53 45.75
N GLN A 370 42.91 29.26 46.87
CA GLN A 370 41.83 29.14 47.86
C GLN A 370 40.46 29.48 47.24
N GLN A 371 40.40 30.53 46.42
CA GLN A 371 39.18 30.89 45.72
C GLN A 371 38.77 29.81 44.69
N GLU A 372 39.72 29.26 43.93
CA GLU A 372 39.43 28.16 42.99
C GLU A 372 38.93 26.89 43.71
N ILE A 373 39.48 26.59 44.89
CA ILE A 373 39.01 25.48 45.73
C ILE A 373 37.55 25.71 46.17
N GLU A 374 37.19 26.93 46.59
CA GLU A 374 35.81 27.26 46.95
C GLU A 374 34.84 27.12 45.77
N GLU A 375 35.23 27.58 44.58
CA GLU A 375 34.43 27.43 43.35
C GLU A 375 34.23 25.95 42.98
N LEU A 376 35.27 25.14 43.07
CA LEU A 376 35.21 23.70 42.82
C LEU A 376 34.35 22.98 43.85
N GLN A 377 34.44 23.34 45.13
CA GLN A 377 33.59 22.79 46.20
C GLN A 377 32.11 23.12 45.96
N ASN A 378 31.79 24.35 45.54
CA ASN A 378 30.42 24.73 45.18
C ASN A 378 29.91 23.92 43.98
N LYS A 379 30.75 23.69 42.98
CA LYS A 379 30.41 22.87 41.81
C LYS A 379 30.20 21.40 42.18
N ASP A 380 31.03 20.86 43.07
CA ASP A 380 30.89 19.49 43.58
C ASP A 380 29.55 19.31 44.33
N GLN A 381 29.18 20.29 45.18
CA GLN A 381 27.87 20.29 45.85
C GLN A 381 26.69 20.34 44.87
N GLN A 382 26.80 21.12 43.79
CA GLN A 382 25.77 21.17 42.75
C GLN A 382 25.63 19.82 42.01
N LEU A 383 26.75 19.20 41.64
CA LEU A 383 26.75 17.89 40.99
C LEU A 383 26.21 16.80 41.91
N GLN A 384 26.53 16.88 43.21
CA GLN A 384 25.99 15.96 44.21
C GLN A 384 24.46 16.09 44.31
N HIS A 385 23.94 17.33 44.34
CA HIS A 385 22.50 17.57 44.34
C HIS A 385 21.82 17.04 43.06
N GLU A 386 22.43 17.23 41.89
CA GLU A 386 21.91 16.70 40.63
C GLU A 386 21.93 15.16 40.61
N SER A 387 22.99 14.55 41.16
CA SER A 387 23.09 13.10 41.33
C SER A 387 21.98 12.57 42.25
N ASP A 388 21.69 13.25 43.35
CA ASP A 388 20.63 12.84 44.28
C ASP A 388 19.24 12.93 43.64
N ILE A 389 18.94 13.99 42.87
CA ILE A 389 17.70 14.10 42.08
C ILE A 389 17.59 12.95 41.07
N LYS A 390 18.69 12.63 40.37
CA LYS A 390 18.70 11.51 39.41
C LYS A 390 18.50 10.17 40.10
N ARG A 391 19.10 9.95 41.28
CA ARG A 391 18.87 8.74 42.09
C ARG A 391 17.42 8.63 42.53
N GLU A 392 16.80 9.73 42.96
CA GLU A 392 15.38 9.75 43.32
C GLU A 392 14.48 9.41 42.11
N ASN A 393 14.80 9.94 40.93
CA ASN A 393 14.09 9.61 39.69
C ASN A 393 14.25 8.14 39.30
N ILE A 394 15.46 7.59 39.45
CA ILE A 394 15.70 6.15 39.24
C ILE A 394 14.84 5.34 40.21
N SER A 395 14.83 5.66 41.49
CA SER A 395 13.98 4.97 42.47
C SER A 395 12.49 5.09 42.16
N LYS A 396 12.00 6.24 41.67
CA LYS A 396 10.61 6.38 41.19
C LYS A 396 10.33 5.49 39.97
N LEU A 397 11.26 5.42 39.03
CA LEU A 397 11.13 4.57 37.84
C LEU A 397 11.23 3.09 38.19
N GLU A 398 12.11 2.70 39.09
CA GLU A 398 12.24 1.34 39.62
C GLU A 398 10.97 0.93 40.36
N ASN A 399 10.41 1.82 41.19
CA ASN A 399 9.12 1.57 41.83
C ASN A 399 8.00 1.43 40.80
N SER A 400 7.95 2.29 39.78
CA SER A 400 6.97 2.16 38.70
C SER A 400 7.15 0.87 37.88
N LEU A 401 8.39 0.45 37.64
CA LEU A 401 8.70 -0.82 36.99
C LEU A 401 8.30 -2.01 37.86
N THR A 402 8.51 -1.90 39.17
CA THR A 402 8.12 -2.92 40.14
C THR A 402 6.60 -2.99 40.26
N ASP A 403 5.90 -1.86 40.24
CA ASP A 403 4.44 -1.80 40.23
C ASP A 403 3.88 -2.40 38.94
N ILE A 404 4.46 -2.07 37.78
CA ILE A 404 4.11 -2.69 36.50
C ILE A 404 4.43 -4.18 36.50
N ALA A 405 5.57 -4.60 37.04
CA ALA A 405 5.94 -6.01 37.17
C ALA A 405 5.01 -6.76 38.10
N ASN A 406 4.58 -6.15 39.20
CA ASN A 406 3.59 -6.70 40.12
C ASN A 406 2.18 -6.73 39.49
N GLU A 407 1.81 -5.77 38.64
CA GLU A 407 0.62 -5.84 37.80
C GLU A 407 0.73 -6.96 36.76
N TYR A 408 1.93 -7.20 36.22
CA TYR A 408 2.24 -8.30 35.31
C TYR A 408 2.27 -9.68 35.99
N GLU A 409 2.70 -9.77 37.24
CA GLU A 409 2.64 -10.99 38.06
C GLU A 409 1.22 -11.26 38.58
N LYS A 410 0.41 -10.22 38.78
CA LYS A 410 -1.02 -10.34 39.12
C LYS A 410 -1.89 -10.63 37.89
N LEU A 411 -1.39 -10.39 36.68
CA LEU A 411 -1.91 -11.02 35.48
C LEU A 411 -1.55 -12.51 35.57
N PRO A 412 -2.51 -13.44 35.39
CA PRO A 412 -2.27 -14.86 35.57
C PRO A 412 -1.08 -15.29 34.71
N THR A 413 -0.01 -15.73 35.39
CA THR A 413 1.32 -16.06 34.89
C THR A 413 1.35 -17.38 34.09
N ASP A 414 0.25 -17.67 33.37
CA ASP A 414 0.06 -18.81 32.47
C ASP A 414 0.03 -18.39 30.99
N GLN A 415 0.43 -17.16 30.65
CA GLN A 415 0.60 -16.74 29.26
C GLN A 415 2.07 -16.71 28.82
N VAL A 416 2.79 -17.81 29.05
CA VAL A 416 3.55 -18.37 27.92
C VAL A 416 2.50 -18.61 26.85
N HIS A 417 2.56 -17.94 25.68
CA HIS A 417 1.53 -17.99 24.63
C HIS A 417 0.76 -19.31 24.67
N ALA A 418 -0.39 -19.32 25.37
CA ALA A 418 -1.06 -20.57 25.64
C ALA A 418 -1.42 -21.16 24.28
N MET A 419 -1.00 -22.40 24.04
CA MET A 419 -1.21 -23.06 22.75
C MET A 419 -2.68 -22.87 22.36
N PRO A 420 -2.98 -22.20 21.23
CA PRO A 420 -4.36 -21.90 20.86
C PRO A 420 -5.13 -23.22 20.71
N GLU A 421 -6.41 -23.23 21.10
CA GLU A 421 -7.25 -24.39 20.84
C GLU A 421 -7.33 -24.64 19.32
N PHE A 422 -6.81 -25.78 18.86
CA PHE A 422 -6.81 -26.15 17.45
C PHE A 422 -7.19 -27.62 17.25
N ILE A 423 -7.75 -27.91 16.09
CA ILE A 423 -8.01 -29.27 15.62
C ILE A 423 -6.91 -29.65 14.64
N LYS A 424 -6.27 -30.81 14.84
CA LYS A 424 -5.25 -31.32 13.91
C LYS A 424 -5.87 -31.64 12.55
N GLY A 425 -5.21 -31.17 11.49
CA GLY A 425 -5.62 -31.40 10.10
C GLY A 425 -6.29 -30.19 9.45
N ALA A 426 -6.17 -30.12 8.13
CA ALA A 426 -6.74 -29.07 7.28
C ALA A 426 -7.41 -29.75 6.07
N PRO A 427 -8.59 -30.38 6.24
CA PRO A 427 -9.19 -31.28 5.25
C PRO A 427 -9.50 -30.61 3.91
N SER A 428 -9.68 -29.29 3.90
CA SER A 428 -9.96 -28.48 2.71
C SER A 428 -8.68 -28.03 1.99
N ILE A 429 -7.51 -28.20 2.60
CA ILE A 429 -6.22 -27.85 2.00
C ILE A 429 -5.55 -29.11 1.47
N LYS A 430 -5.33 -29.14 0.15
CA LYS A 430 -4.48 -30.13 -0.50
C LYS A 430 -3.46 -29.40 -1.35
N PHE A 431 -2.18 -29.70 -1.16
CA PHE A 431 -1.12 -29.18 -2.02
C PHE A 431 -1.23 -29.83 -3.40
N THR A 432 -1.66 -29.05 -4.39
CA THR A 432 -1.71 -29.48 -5.78
C THR A 432 -0.32 -29.37 -6.41
N LYS A 433 -0.10 -30.06 -7.54
CA LYS A 433 1.15 -29.93 -8.32
C LYS A 433 1.41 -28.49 -8.77
N GLN A 434 0.36 -27.71 -8.99
CA GLN A 434 0.48 -26.30 -9.35
C GLN A 434 0.94 -25.45 -8.17
N ASP A 435 0.46 -25.73 -6.95
CA ASP A 435 0.92 -25.04 -5.75
C ASP A 435 2.40 -25.31 -5.49
N ILE A 436 2.81 -26.58 -5.60
CA ILE A 436 4.22 -26.98 -5.44
C ILE A 436 5.10 -26.28 -6.49
N PHE A 437 4.60 -26.12 -7.71
CA PHE A 437 5.30 -25.37 -8.76
C PHE A 437 5.42 -23.87 -8.43
N GLN A 438 4.37 -23.26 -7.88
CA GLN A 438 4.37 -21.84 -7.48
C GLN A 438 5.29 -21.56 -6.29
N ILE A 439 5.39 -22.48 -5.34
CA ILE A 439 6.26 -22.37 -4.16
C ILE A 439 7.73 -22.47 -4.58
N GLY A 440 8.06 -23.30 -5.57
CA GLY A 440 9.44 -23.50 -6.02
C GLY A 440 10.17 -24.63 -5.27
N GLN A 441 11.29 -25.06 -5.85
CA GLN A 441 12.16 -26.06 -5.23
C GLN A 441 12.94 -25.36 -4.12
N ASP A 442 12.86 -25.86 -2.89
CA ASP A 442 13.57 -25.36 -1.69
C ASP A 442 12.95 -24.16 -0.95
N GLN A 443 11.65 -23.88 -1.12
CA GLN A 443 10.95 -22.85 -0.33
C GLN A 443 9.88 -23.44 0.58
N THR A 444 9.67 -22.80 1.72
CA THR A 444 8.57 -23.10 2.64
C THR A 444 7.39 -22.20 2.32
N ALA A 445 6.16 -22.70 2.42
CA ALA A 445 4.98 -21.89 2.24
C ALA A 445 3.89 -22.24 3.26
N ILE A 446 3.14 -21.22 3.66
CA ILE A 446 1.93 -21.36 4.47
C ILE A 446 0.72 -21.09 3.59
N ILE A 447 -0.21 -22.02 3.59
CA ILE A 447 -1.53 -21.84 2.97
C ILE A 447 -2.54 -21.62 4.07
N ILE A 448 -3.34 -20.57 3.93
CA ILE A 448 -4.47 -20.28 4.82
C ILE A 448 -5.75 -20.34 3.98
N TYR A 449 -6.72 -21.11 4.45
CA TYR A 449 -8.03 -21.23 3.87
C TYR A 449 -9.09 -20.73 4.84
N PHE A 450 -9.64 -19.55 4.58
CA PHE A 450 -10.73 -18.97 5.35
C PHE A 450 -12.05 -19.58 4.90
N LYS A 451 -12.62 -20.41 5.78
CA LYS A 451 -13.75 -21.28 5.45
C LYS A 451 -15.06 -20.58 5.73
N THR A 452 -15.39 -20.42 7.01
CA THR A 452 -16.67 -19.88 7.48
C THR A 452 -16.45 -18.74 8.44
N PHE A 453 -17.45 -17.86 8.51
CA PHE A 453 -17.50 -16.81 9.51
C PHE A 453 -18.94 -16.67 10.01
N SER A 454 -19.10 -16.12 11.19
CA SER A 454 -20.42 -15.81 11.75
C SER A 454 -20.34 -14.48 12.48
N PHE A 455 -21.27 -13.57 12.19
CA PHE A 455 -21.40 -12.30 12.91
C PHE A 455 -22.66 -12.30 13.78
N GLU A 456 -22.61 -11.54 14.87
CA GLU A 456 -23.80 -11.24 15.67
C GLU A 456 -24.82 -10.46 14.83
N HIS A 457 -26.11 -10.73 15.06
CA HIS A 457 -27.20 -10.05 14.33
C HIS A 457 -27.18 -8.52 14.52
N SER A 458 -26.74 -8.06 15.69
CA SER A 458 -26.55 -6.65 16.02
C SER A 458 -25.51 -5.96 15.12
N PHE A 459 -24.50 -6.69 14.66
CA PHE A 459 -23.37 -6.20 13.86
C PHE A 459 -23.69 -6.15 12.36
N ILE A 460 -24.48 -7.11 11.86
CA ILE A 460 -24.92 -7.16 10.46
C ILE A 460 -25.75 -5.92 10.12
N GLY A 461 -26.66 -5.50 11.01
CA GLY A 461 -27.53 -4.36 10.75
C GLY A 461 -28.50 -4.59 9.58
N LYS A 462 -29.24 -3.54 9.18
CA LYS A 462 -30.35 -3.66 8.20
C LYS A 462 -29.97 -3.43 6.74
N LYS A 463 -28.82 -2.79 6.49
CA LYS A 463 -28.38 -2.44 5.12
C LYS A 463 -27.57 -3.59 4.50
N PRO A 464 -27.79 -3.93 3.22
CA PRO A 464 -26.96 -4.93 2.53
C PRO A 464 -25.51 -4.46 2.52
N SER A 465 -24.57 -5.37 2.76
CA SER A 465 -23.15 -5.06 2.77
C SER A 465 -22.32 -6.28 2.43
N LYS A 466 -21.18 -6.03 1.78
CA LYS A 466 -20.19 -7.07 1.53
C LYS A 466 -19.05 -6.95 2.54
N VAL A 467 -18.42 -8.07 2.82
CA VAL A 467 -17.22 -8.15 3.66
C VAL A 467 -16.12 -8.89 2.92
N PHE A 468 -14.89 -8.50 3.17
CA PHE A 468 -13.70 -9.20 2.68
C PHE A 468 -12.61 -9.15 3.74
N LEU A 469 -11.65 -10.07 3.62
CA LEU A 469 -10.52 -10.20 4.51
C LEU A 469 -9.33 -9.46 3.92
N ASN A 470 -8.61 -8.73 4.75
CA ASN A 470 -7.27 -8.25 4.46
C ASN A 470 -6.31 -8.94 5.44
N VAL A 471 -5.32 -9.66 4.91
CA VAL A 471 -4.44 -10.53 5.69
C VAL A 471 -3.01 -10.08 5.54
N GLU A 472 -2.37 -9.85 6.68
CA GLU A 472 -0.97 -9.46 6.79
C GLU A 472 -0.20 -10.59 7.49
N LEU A 473 0.77 -11.17 6.79
CA LEU A 473 1.60 -12.27 7.27
C LEU A 473 3.05 -12.06 6.82
N LEU A 474 3.99 -12.07 7.78
CA LEU A 474 5.43 -11.91 7.53
C LEU A 474 5.75 -10.65 6.69
N GLU A 475 6.69 -10.76 5.75
CA GLU A 475 7.12 -9.72 4.80
C GLU A 475 6.24 -9.68 3.54
N HIS A 476 5.11 -10.40 3.51
CA HIS A 476 4.23 -10.37 2.35
C HIS A 476 3.43 -9.07 2.27
N GLN A 477 3.18 -8.60 1.05
CA GLN A 477 2.19 -7.56 0.84
C GLN A 477 0.80 -8.05 1.30
N SER A 478 0.05 -7.13 1.89
CA SER A 478 -1.31 -7.36 2.35
C SER A 478 -2.15 -8.04 1.27
N THR A 479 -2.77 -9.18 1.60
CA THR A 479 -3.53 -9.99 0.63
C THR A 479 -5.03 -9.91 0.94
N GLU A 480 -5.82 -9.56 -0.07
CA GLU A 480 -7.27 -9.40 0.07
C GLU A 480 -8.06 -10.61 -0.45
N SER A 481 -9.16 -10.96 0.23
CA SER A 481 -10.13 -11.93 -0.26
C SER A 481 -11.13 -11.32 -1.24
N GLN A 482 -11.87 -12.17 -1.95
CA GLN A 482 -13.03 -11.69 -2.70
C GLN A 482 -14.12 -11.18 -1.74
N PRO A 483 -14.85 -10.10 -2.08
CA PRO A 483 -15.98 -9.63 -1.29
C PRO A 483 -17.16 -10.61 -1.34
N VAL A 484 -17.62 -11.03 -0.17
CA VAL A 484 -18.78 -11.91 0.02
C VAL A 484 -19.90 -11.18 0.77
N ASP A 485 -21.13 -11.66 0.66
CA ASP A 485 -22.24 -11.10 1.44
C ASP A 485 -21.99 -11.34 2.94
N ILE A 486 -22.19 -10.33 3.78
CA ILE A 486 -22.04 -10.41 5.23
C ILE A 486 -22.94 -11.49 5.88
N THR A 487 -23.99 -11.94 5.18
CA THR A 487 -24.91 -12.98 5.65
C THR A 487 -24.58 -14.38 5.11
N SER A 488 -23.63 -14.50 4.17
CA SER A 488 -23.29 -15.77 3.51
C SER A 488 -22.68 -16.80 4.47
N GLY A 489 -22.00 -16.34 5.52
CA GLY A 489 -21.32 -17.16 6.51
C GLY A 489 -20.11 -17.93 5.97
N VAL A 490 -19.69 -17.69 4.72
CA VAL A 490 -18.65 -18.43 4.03
C VAL A 490 -17.76 -17.47 3.24
N PHE A 491 -16.44 -17.55 3.45
CA PHE A 491 -15.47 -16.82 2.63
C PHE A 491 -14.97 -17.67 1.46
N ASN A 492 -14.68 -18.96 1.71
CA ASN A 492 -14.01 -19.85 0.76
C ASN A 492 -12.78 -19.21 0.09
N SER A 493 -12.00 -18.47 0.87
CA SER A 493 -10.84 -17.74 0.36
C SER A 493 -9.56 -18.48 0.70
N ARG A 494 -8.77 -18.81 -0.33
CA ARG A 494 -7.48 -19.49 -0.20
C ARG A 494 -6.35 -18.51 -0.51
N MET A 495 -5.39 -18.41 0.41
CA MET A 495 -4.22 -17.54 0.29
C MET A 495 -2.95 -18.36 0.50
N ILE A 496 -1.91 -18.09 -0.29
CA ILE A 496 -0.62 -18.80 -0.26
C ILE A 496 0.48 -17.77 0.01
N PHE A 497 1.28 -18.03 1.03
CA PHE A 497 2.39 -17.18 1.46
C PHE A 497 3.69 -17.97 1.36
N VAL A 498 4.56 -17.58 0.42
CA VAL A 498 5.83 -18.26 0.14
C VAL A 498 6.97 -17.57 0.91
N CYS A 499 7.50 -18.26 1.91
CA CYS A 499 8.54 -17.76 2.79
C CYS A 499 9.92 -17.92 2.13
N LYS A 500 10.69 -16.83 2.07
CA LYS A 500 12.07 -16.85 1.52
C LYS A 500 13.10 -17.38 2.51
N ASN A 501 12.83 -17.30 3.81
CA ASN A 501 13.76 -17.68 4.86
C ASN A 501 13.02 -18.39 6.02
N ASP A 502 13.36 -19.66 6.22
CA ASP A 502 12.76 -20.52 7.25
C ASP A 502 13.17 -20.14 8.68
N PHE A 503 14.34 -19.50 8.86
CA PHE A 503 14.81 -19.05 10.17
C PHE A 503 13.94 -17.92 10.71
N PHE A 504 13.69 -16.90 9.89
CA PHE A 504 12.79 -15.80 10.25
C PHE A 504 11.34 -16.26 10.40
N LEU A 505 10.94 -17.30 9.64
CA LEU A 505 9.61 -17.88 9.80
C LEU A 505 9.43 -18.47 11.20
N ALA A 506 10.38 -19.25 11.70
CA ALA A 506 10.26 -19.85 13.03
C ALA A 506 10.17 -18.79 14.14
N GLU A 507 11.04 -17.77 14.10
CA GLU A 507 11.03 -16.66 15.06
C GLU A 507 9.73 -15.84 14.98
N TYR A 508 9.22 -15.60 13.77
CA TYR A 508 7.94 -14.90 13.56
C TYR A 508 6.77 -15.69 14.16
N LEU A 509 6.68 -16.99 13.89
CA LEU A 509 5.60 -17.84 14.40
C LEU A 509 5.62 -17.94 15.94
N GLU A 510 6.81 -17.84 16.55
CA GLU A 510 6.99 -17.90 18.01
C GLU A 510 6.57 -16.59 18.70
N ARG A 511 6.86 -15.45 18.08
CA ARG A 511 6.69 -14.12 18.71
C ARG A 511 5.45 -13.36 18.27
N THR A 512 4.82 -13.76 17.17
CA THR A 512 3.76 -12.98 16.53
C THR A 512 2.62 -13.84 16.00
N SER A 513 1.47 -13.20 15.78
CA SER A 513 0.31 -13.79 15.12
C SER A 513 0.01 -13.02 13.83
N ALA A 514 -0.62 -13.70 12.86
CA ALA A 514 -1.00 -13.06 11.60
C ALA A 514 -2.21 -12.15 11.81
N SER A 515 -2.12 -10.90 11.38
CA SER A 515 -3.23 -9.94 11.51
C SER A 515 -4.25 -10.19 10.40
N VAL A 516 -5.52 -10.33 10.77
CA VAL A 516 -6.63 -10.47 9.84
C VAL A 516 -7.65 -9.39 10.12
N ILE A 517 -7.78 -8.47 9.18
CA ILE A 517 -8.72 -7.36 9.22
C ILE A 517 -9.91 -7.69 8.32
N ILE A 518 -11.11 -7.58 8.85
CA ILE A 518 -12.35 -7.67 8.09
C ILE A 518 -12.78 -6.27 7.71
N CYS A 519 -12.73 -6.01 6.41
CA CYS A 519 -13.23 -4.78 5.81
C CYS A 519 -14.68 -4.98 5.37
N ARG A 520 -15.50 -3.95 5.61
CA ARG A 520 -16.89 -3.90 5.19
C ARG A 520 -17.07 -2.86 4.11
N GLN A 521 -17.69 -3.28 3.01
CA GLN A 521 -18.05 -2.45 1.89
C GLN A 521 -19.56 -2.21 1.89
N ARG A 522 -19.95 -0.93 1.92
CA ARG A 522 -21.34 -0.48 1.80
C ARG A 522 -21.38 0.65 0.77
N GLU A 523 -22.08 0.41 -0.35
CA GLU A 523 -22.15 1.37 -1.45
C GLU A 523 -20.71 1.78 -1.85
N ASP A 524 -20.33 3.04 -1.62
CA ASP A 524 -19.00 3.59 -1.94
C ASP A 524 -18.08 3.76 -0.71
N MET A 525 -18.51 3.31 0.49
CA MET A 525 -17.71 3.41 1.71
C MET A 525 -17.09 2.06 2.10
N LEU A 526 -15.78 2.13 2.39
CA LEU A 526 -14.98 1.04 2.91
C LEU A 526 -14.61 1.35 4.37
N THR A 527 -14.96 0.45 5.28
CA THR A 527 -14.68 0.65 6.71
C THR A 527 -14.12 -0.64 7.31
N GLU A 528 -13.11 -0.51 8.16
CA GLU A 528 -12.70 -1.61 9.04
C GLU A 528 -13.86 -1.96 9.97
N ALA A 529 -14.27 -3.23 9.95
CA ALA A 529 -15.46 -3.69 10.65
C ALA A 529 -15.09 -4.55 11.86
N ALA A 530 -14.12 -5.44 11.69
CA ALA A 530 -13.61 -6.28 12.77
C ALA A 530 -12.16 -6.67 12.48
N ARG A 531 -11.45 -7.12 13.51
CA ARG A 531 -10.09 -7.65 13.44
C ARG A 531 -9.97 -8.92 14.27
N THR A 532 -9.02 -9.76 13.92
CA THR A 532 -8.63 -10.95 14.67
C THR A 532 -7.18 -11.28 14.39
N GLU A 533 -6.62 -12.12 15.25
CA GLU A 533 -5.26 -12.62 15.14
C GLU A 533 -5.30 -14.13 14.94
N VAL A 534 -4.56 -14.57 13.94
CA VAL A 534 -4.47 -15.97 13.53
C VAL A 534 -3.13 -16.50 14.04
N ASN A 535 -3.20 -17.33 15.08
CA ASN A 535 -2.03 -17.86 15.74
C ASN A 535 -1.57 -19.15 15.05
N MET A 536 -0.30 -19.18 14.66
CA MET A 536 0.30 -20.26 13.89
C MET A 536 1.34 -21.09 14.68
N LEU A 537 1.41 -20.91 16.00
CA LEU A 537 2.27 -21.67 16.92
C LEU A 537 2.20 -23.19 16.74
N PRO A 538 1.04 -23.82 16.43
CA PRO A 538 1.01 -25.28 16.25
C PRO A 538 1.97 -25.83 15.18
N PHE A 539 2.42 -24.99 14.23
CA PHE A 539 3.42 -25.38 13.23
C PHE A 539 4.84 -25.56 13.80
N LEU A 540 5.15 -24.94 14.94
CA LEU A 540 6.43 -25.14 15.66
C LEU A 540 6.47 -26.50 16.36
N ASP A 541 5.31 -26.99 16.82
CA ASP A 541 5.12 -28.30 17.46
C ASP A 541 5.04 -29.48 16.46
N GLY A 542 5.49 -29.26 15.22
CA GLY A 542 5.55 -30.29 14.18
C GLY A 542 4.20 -30.64 13.54
N ASN A 543 3.11 -29.95 13.89
CA ASN A 543 1.86 -30.09 13.14
C ASN A 543 2.04 -29.44 11.77
N LYS A 544 1.63 -30.12 10.70
CA LYS A 544 1.71 -29.58 9.34
C LYS A 544 0.41 -28.94 8.88
N GLU A 545 -0.68 -29.23 9.56
CA GLU A 545 -2.03 -28.87 9.19
C GLU A 545 -2.87 -28.65 10.45
N MET A 546 -3.70 -27.61 10.43
CA MET A 546 -4.59 -27.28 11.55
C MET A 546 -5.86 -26.57 11.09
N THR A 547 -6.87 -26.65 11.95
CA THR A 547 -8.11 -25.89 11.85
C THR A 547 -8.33 -25.15 13.16
N GLN A 548 -8.66 -23.86 13.09
CA GLN A 548 -8.94 -23.04 14.27
C GLN A 548 -10.17 -22.16 14.04
N THR A 549 -10.85 -21.84 15.15
CA THR A 549 -11.95 -20.88 15.18
C THR A 549 -11.59 -19.74 16.13
N VAL A 550 -11.38 -18.55 15.59
CA VAL A 550 -10.96 -17.36 16.35
C VAL A 550 -12.11 -16.36 16.50
N PRO A 551 -12.20 -15.64 17.64
CA PRO A 551 -13.18 -14.58 17.82
C PRO A 551 -12.86 -13.37 16.95
N LEU A 552 -13.90 -12.67 16.50
CA LEU A 552 -13.79 -11.42 15.75
C LEU A 552 -14.13 -10.25 16.67
N TRP A 553 -13.27 -9.24 16.70
CA TRP A 553 -13.39 -8.07 17.58
C TRP A 553 -13.62 -6.81 16.76
N ASN A 554 -14.58 -5.97 17.15
CA ASN A 554 -14.75 -4.66 16.51
C ASN A 554 -13.73 -3.65 17.03
N THR A 555 -13.77 -2.42 16.51
CA THR A 555 -12.91 -1.30 16.93
C THR A 555 -13.10 -0.87 18.39
N GLN A 556 -14.17 -1.32 19.05
CA GLN A 556 -14.43 -1.09 20.47
C GLN A 556 -13.99 -2.29 21.35
N ASN A 557 -13.24 -3.24 20.79
CA ASN A 557 -12.83 -4.49 21.45
C ASN A 557 -14.00 -5.33 21.98
N LYS A 558 -15.17 -5.21 21.37
CA LYS A 558 -16.31 -6.11 21.63
C LYS A 558 -16.27 -7.26 20.63
N GLN A 559 -16.49 -8.49 21.13
CA GLN A 559 -16.66 -9.63 20.25
C GLN A 559 -17.93 -9.46 19.41
N VAL A 560 -17.79 -9.58 18.10
CA VAL A 560 -18.88 -9.40 17.13
C VAL A 560 -19.09 -10.63 16.24
N GLY A 561 -18.26 -11.66 16.41
CA GLY A 561 -18.35 -12.86 15.60
C GLY A 561 -17.26 -13.88 15.86
N LYS A 562 -17.17 -14.84 14.95
CA LYS A 562 -16.14 -15.88 14.89
C LYS A 562 -15.72 -16.12 13.44
N LEU A 563 -14.46 -16.46 13.24
CA LEU A 563 -13.86 -16.82 11.95
C LEU A 563 -13.23 -18.20 12.08
N THR A 564 -13.56 -19.10 11.17
CA THR A 564 -12.94 -20.44 11.10
C THR A 564 -12.04 -20.51 9.88
N PHE A 565 -10.79 -20.87 10.11
CA PHE A 565 -9.80 -21.06 9.06
C PHE A 565 -9.10 -22.41 9.21
N GLU A 566 -8.62 -22.92 8.09
CA GLU A 566 -7.72 -24.05 8.02
C GLU A 566 -6.36 -23.52 7.55
N ALA A 567 -5.26 -24.06 8.07
CA ALA A 567 -3.92 -23.66 7.67
C ALA A 567 -3.02 -24.88 7.50
N ALA A 568 -2.14 -24.84 6.50
CA ALA A 568 -1.16 -25.90 6.26
C ALA A 568 0.19 -25.31 5.90
N ILE A 569 1.26 -25.92 6.41
CA ILE A 569 2.64 -25.56 6.08
C ILE A 569 3.27 -26.62 5.19
N TYR A 570 3.75 -26.20 4.03
CA TYR A 570 4.57 -27.01 3.14
C TYR A 570 6.03 -26.63 3.33
N ARG A 571 6.85 -27.61 3.70
CA ARG A 571 8.31 -27.48 3.70
C ARG A 571 8.84 -28.32 2.56
N ALA A 572 9.52 -27.70 1.60
CA ALA A 572 10.12 -28.42 0.49
C ALA A 572 11.13 -29.47 1.02
N PRO A 573 11.14 -30.70 0.47
CA PRO A 573 12.14 -31.68 0.84
C PRO A 573 13.51 -31.16 0.44
N ILE A 574 14.37 -30.92 1.43
CA ILE A 574 15.77 -30.57 1.20
C ILE A 574 16.37 -31.70 0.35
N LYS A 575 16.80 -31.40 -0.88
CA LYS A 575 17.63 -32.34 -1.64
C LYS A 575 18.90 -32.55 -0.83
N SER A 576 18.96 -33.66 -0.09
CA SER A 576 20.22 -34.13 0.48
C SER A 576 21.17 -34.26 -0.69
N LYS A 577 22.18 -33.36 -0.78
CA LYS A 577 23.37 -33.64 -1.56
C LYS A 577 23.86 -34.98 -1.03
N ASN A 578 23.81 -36.01 -1.88
CA ASN A 578 24.48 -37.27 -1.60
C ASN A 578 25.92 -36.92 -1.25
N VAL A 579 26.26 -36.95 0.04
CA VAL A 579 27.64 -37.08 0.48
C VAL A 579 27.99 -38.51 0.12
N SER A 580 28.42 -38.69 -1.13
CA SER A 580 29.13 -39.88 -1.56
C SER A 580 30.42 -39.90 -0.75
N SER A 581 30.42 -40.72 0.29
CA SER A 581 31.63 -41.23 0.92
C SER A 581 32.44 -41.99 -0.14
N VAL A 582 33.47 -41.33 -0.68
CA VAL A 582 34.75 -41.93 -1.12
C VAL A 582 35.84 -40.92 -0.82
#